data_AF-A0A1Q3QTG8-F1
#
_entry.id   AF-A0A1Q3QTG8-F1
#
_cell.length_a   1.000
_cell.length_b   1.000
_cell.length_c   1.000
_cell.angle_alpha   90.00
_cell.angle_beta   90.00
_cell.angle_gamma   90.00
#
_symmetry.space_group_name_H-M   'P 1'
#
loop_
_entity.id
_entity.type
_entity.pdbx_description
1 polymer ?
#
loop_
_entity_poly.entity_id
_entity_poly.type
_entity_poly.pdbx_seq_one_letter_code
_entity_poly.pdbx_strand_id
1 'polypeptide(L)' 'MQREKRLSGSDVWIYRWYETGTDGTSKYRKAIVGTVATLANETSALKAAQALRIDAKQEAPTRKAGLEQSAN' A
#
# COMPACT_ATOMS: atom_id res chain seq x y z
N MET A 1 -3.86 -7.29 -9.31
CA MET A 1 -4.45 -6.87 -8.02
C MET A 1 -4.77 -8.12 -7.21
N GLN A 2 -5.03 -8.07 -5.89
CA GLN A 2 -5.47 -9.29 -5.18
C GLN A 2 -6.63 -9.01 -4.22
N ARG A 3 -7.66 -9.84 -4.31
CA ARG A 3 -8.78 -9.85 -3.36
C ARG A 3 -8.42 -10.73 -2.15
N GLU A 4 -8.62 -10.21 -0.96
CA GLU A 4 -8.36 -10.91 0.28
C GLU A 4 -9.66 -10.97 1.10
N LYS A 5 -10.03 -12.19 1.51
CA LYS A 5 -11.21 -12.40 2.34
C LYS A 5 -10.92 -11.88 3.74
N ARG A 6 -11.86 -11.12 4.29
CA ARG A 6 -11.81 -10.72 5.70
C ARG A 6 -12.52 -11.75 6.56
N LEU A 7 -12.03 -11.92 7.79
CA LEU A 7 -12.71 -12.72 8.81
C LEU A 7 -14.09 -12.15 9.17
N SER A 8 -14.27 -10.83 9.01
CA SER A 8 -15.55 -10.14 9.18
C SER A 8 -15.62 -8.91 8.26
N GLY A 9 -16.82 -8.64 7.73
CA GLY A 9 -17.07 -7.56 6.78
C GLY A 9 -16.73 -7.89 5.32
N SER A 10 -16.81 -6.89 4.46
CA SER A 10 -16.56 -7.07 3.02
C SER A 10 -15.10 -7.41 2.73
N ASP A 11 -14.89 -8.28 1.74
CA ASP A 11 -13.56 -8.56 1.17
C ASP A 11 -12.85 -7.27 0.78
N VAL A 12 -11.52 -7.28 0.83
CA VAL A 12 -10.70 -6.12 0.46
C VAL A 12 -9.82 -6.40 -0.74
N TRP A 13 -9.53 -5.33 -1.46
CA TRP A 13 -8.52 -5.33 -2.49
C TRP A 13 -7.19 -4.86 -1.92
N ILE A 14 -6.16 -5.69 -2.09
CA ILE A 14 -4.79 -5.41 -1.70
C ILE A 14 -3.96 -5.18 -2.96
N TYR A 15 -3.27 -4.04 -2.99
CA TYR A 15 -2.23 -3.76 -3.98
C TYR A 15 -0.87 -4.06 -3.36
N ARG A 16 -0.04 -4.81 -4.10
CA ARG A 16 1.30 -5.25 -3.69
C ARG A 16 2.31 -4.68 -4.68
N TRP A 17 3.37 -4.05 -4.19
CA TRP A 17 4.43 -3.51 -5.03
C TRP A 17 5.79 -3.65 -4.35
N TYR A 18 6.84 -3.63 -5.16
CA TYR A 18 8.20 -3.47 -4.68
C TYR A 18 8.59 -2.00 -4.79
N GLU A 19 9.11 -1.47 -3.70
CA GLU A 19 9.70 -0.14 -3.64
C GLU A 19 11.22 -0.30 -3.67
N THR A 20 11.84 0.16 -4.74
CA THR A 20 13.30 0.18 -4.84
C THR A 20 13.82 1.32 -3.97
N GLY A 21 14.51 0.97 -2.89
CA GLY A 21 15.22 1.93 -2.05
C GLY A 21 16.44 2.49 -2.76
N THR A 22 16.92 3.63 -2.29
CA THR A 22 18.16 4.27 -2.76
C THR A 22 19.39 3.37 -2.68
N ASP A 23 19.33 2.37 -1.79
CA ASP A 23 20.40 1.43 -1.51
C ASP A 23 20.35 0.18 -2.44
N GLY A 24 19.52 0.21 -3.49
CA GLY A 24 19.34 -0.90 -4.43
C GLY A 24 18.48 -2.06 -3.91
N THR A 25 18.02 -1.98 -2.66
CA THR A 25 17.17 -3.00 -2.05
C THR A 25 15.71 -2.82 -2.45
N SER A 26 15.06 -3.91 -2.89
CA SER A 26 13.63 -3.91 -3.16
C SER A 26 12.86 -4.27 -1.89
N LYS A 27 12.10 -3.31 -1.36
CA LYS A 27 11.23 -3.54 -0.20
C LYS A 27 9.84 -3.95 -0.67
N TYR A 28 9.38 -5.11 -0.21
CA TYR A 28 8.02 -5.55 -0.45
C TYR A 28 7.03 -4.69 0.37
N ARG A 29 6.06 -4.10 -0.31
CA ARG A 29 5.00 -3.30 0.28
C ARG A 29 3.63 -3.82 -0.14
N LYS A 30 2.65 -3.62 0.73
CA LYS A 30 1.24 -3.86 0.45
C LYS A 30 0.38 -2.76 1.07
N ALA A 31 -0.70 -2.39 0.40
CA ALA A 31 -1.71 -1.48 0.92
C ALA A 31 -3.11 -1.99 0.59
N ILE A 32 -4.06 -1.71 1.49
CA ILE A 32 -5.49 -1.90 1.24
C ILE A 32 -5.95 -0.74 0.37
N VAL A 33 -6.50 -1.06 -0.80
CA VAL A 33 -7.01 -0.07 -1.76
C VAL A 33 -8.47 0.28 -1.49
N GLY A 34 -9.23 -0.68 -0.96
CA GLY A 34 -10.62 -0.50 -0.59
C GLY A 34 -11.34 -1.83 -0.43
N THR A 35 -12.63 -1.77 -0.11
CA THR A 35 -13.48 -2.96 0.00
C THR A 35 -14.12 -3.30 -1.33
N VAL A 36 -14.48 -4.57 -1.55
CA VAL A 36 -15.27 -4.99 -2.71
C VAL A 36 -16.63 -4.31 -2.79
N ALA A 37 -17.17 -3.84 -1.65
CA ALA A 37 -18.41 -3.08 -1.60
C ALA A 37 -18.26 -1.70 -2.27
N THR A 38 -17.11 -1.05 -2.07
CA THR A 38 -16.79 0.24 -2.72
C THR A 38 -16.20 0.08 -4.12
N LEU A 39 -15.50 -1.03 -4.36
CA LEU A 39 -14.75 -1.32 -5.59
C LEU A 39 -15.21 -2.68 -6.12
N ALA A 40 -16.32 -2.67 -6.84
CA ALA A 40 -17.02 -3.88 -7.27
C ALA A 40 -16.19 -4.81 -8.17
N ASN A 41 -15.20 -4.28 -8.89
CA ASN A 41 -14.37 -5.05 -9.82
C ASN A 41 -12.88 -4.67 -9.73
N GLU A 42 -12.03 -5.55 -10.27
CA GLU A 42 -10.58 -5.35 -10.28
C GLU A 42 -10.17 -4.06 -10.98
N THR A 43 -10.84 -3.68 -12.08
CA THR A 43 -10.53 -2.47 -12.84
C THR A 43 -10.69 -1.20 -12.00
N SER A 44 -11.79 -1.07 -11.26
CA SER A 44 -12.02 0.04 -10.33
C SER A 44 -10.96 0.05 -9.22
N ALA A 45 -10.58 -1.13 -8.73
CA ALA A 45 -9.56 -1.25 -7.72
C ALA A 45 -8.15 -0.92 -8.25
N LEU A 46 -7.84 -1.27 -9.50
CA LEU A 46 -6.60 -0.87 -10.17
C LEU A 46 -6.53 0.65 -10.36
N LYS A 47 -7.62 1.28 -10.79
CA LYS A 47 -7.70 2.73 -10.94
C LYS A 47 -7.48 3.45 -9.60
N ALA A 48 -8.10 2.94 -8.53
CA ALA A 48 -7.89 3.45 -7.18
C ALA A 48 -6.45 3.23 -6.68
N ALA A 49 -5.84 2.08 -6.98
CA ALA A 49 -4.44 1.79 -6.64
C ALA A 49 -3.46 2.72 -7.38
N GLN A 50 -3.74 3.03 -8.64
CA GLN A 50 -2.96 3.98 -9.43
C GLN A 50 -3.03 5.39 -8.83
N ALA A 51 -4.22 5.84 -8.43
CA ALA A 51 -4.40 7.11 -7.72
C ALA A 51 -3.64 7.13 -6.38
N LEU A 52 -3.74 6.06 -5.58
CA LEU A 52 -2.96 5.87 -4.35
C LEU A 52 -1.45 5.94 -4.58
N ARG A 53 -0.95 5.41 -5.71
CA ARG A 53 0.48 5.46 -6.04
C ARG A 53 0.94 6.86 -6.44
N ILE A 54 0.08 7.65 -7.10
CA ILE A 54 0.35 9.06 -7.39
C ILE A 54 0.48 9.80 -6.05
N ASP A 55 -0.48 9.58 -5.14
CA ASP A 55 -0.50 10.19 -3.81
C ASP A 55 0.72 9.78 -2.95
N ALA A 56 1.02 8.48 -2.87
CA ALA A 56 2.20 7.97 -2.16
C ALA A 56 3.55 8.47 -2.73
N LYS A 57 3.60 8.81 -4.03
CA LYS A 57 4.77 9.49 -4.62
C LYS A 57 4.83 10.97 -4.23
N GLN A 58 3.70 11.64 -4.03
CA GLN A 58 3.63 13.04 -3.58
C GLN A 58 3.91 13.17 -2.07
N GLU A 59 3.54 12.17 -1.26
CA GLU A 59 3.79 12.14 0.19
C GLU A 59 5.22 11.71 0.59
N ALA A 60 6.14 11.59 -0.37
CA ALA A 60 7.54 11.29 -0.09
C ALA A 60 8.47 12.51 -0.19
N PRO A 61 8.45 13.47 0.75
CA PRO A 61 9.68 14.07 1.23
C PRO A 61 10.22 13.20 2.37
N THR A 62 11.42 12.66 2.17
CA THR A 62 12.38 12.17 3.18
C THR A 62 11.90 12.11 4.64
N ARG A 63 11.77 10.90 5.18
CA ARG A 63 12.05 10.66 6.60
C ARG A 63 13.12 9.58 6.76
N LYS A 64 14.37 9.98 6.58
CA LYS A 64 15.49 9.44 7.38
C LYS A 64 15.68 10.38 8.56
N ALA A 65 15.09 10.05 9.70
CA ALA A 65 15.41 10.53 11.06
C ALA A 65 14.46 9.75 12.01
N GLY A 66 14.87 9.02 13.03
CA GLY A 66 16.20 8.70 13.52
C GLY A 66 16.13 7.38 14.29
N LEU A 67 17.30 6.74 14.37
CA LEU A 67 17.69 5.80 15.40
C LEU A 67 17.47 6.44 16.78
N GLU A 68 16.45 6.03 17.54
CA GLU A 68 16.49 6.03 19.02
C GLU A 68 15.29 5.26 19.59
N GLN A 69 15.51 4.01 20.01
CA GLN A 69 14.79 3.43 21.14
C GLN A 69 15.80 2.60 21.93
N SER A 70 16.62 3.31 22.71
CA SER A 70 17.23 2.77 23.93
C SER A 70 16.50 3.40 25.11
N ALA A 71 15.89 2.56 25.95
CA ALA A 71 15.79 2.66 27.41
C ALA A 71 14.53 1.91 27.88
N ASN A 72 14.72 0.68 28.38
CA ASN A 72 14.55 0.37 29.80
C ASN A 72 15.22 -0.96 30.13
#